data_AF-A0A1D6MLC3-F1
#
_entry.id   AF-A0A1D6MLC3-F1
#
_cell.length_a   1.000
_cell.length_b   1.000
_cell.length_c   1.000
_cell.angle_alpha   90.00
_cell.angle_beta   90.00
_cell.angle_gamma   90.00
#
_symmetry.space_group_name_H-M   'P 1'
#
loop_
_entity.id
_entity.type
_entity.pdbx_description
1 polymer ?
#
loop_
_entity_poly.entity_id
_entity_poly.type
_entity_poly.pdbx_seq_one_letter_code
_entity_poly.pdbx_strand_id
1 'polypeptide(L)'
;MFFYDQDHMLSSFLEHFPNFPNSFLVGGPADYFVIELADQLQKLKIEPVLLHYLSRMSILQGLELRLSTSTRLKACLYSFTSPGGPTYPTRAVRHAAWNTLDLLFPIGRYPRHVISLFFRLLYPWYWPSSCWNFVMTCAMTVYYYILNLLVSCWENMRRRPSHRRTHGE
;
A
#
# COMPACT_ATOMS: atom_id res chain seq x y z
N MET A 1 -20.42 17.47 1.13
CA MET A 1 -19.13 16.87 0.72
C MET A 1 -18.15 17.15 1.84
N PHE A 2 -17.81 16.15 2.64
CA PHE A 2 -17.06 16.37 3.89
C PHE A 2 -15.69 17.00 3.62
N PHE A 3 -15.40 18.15 4.25
CA PHE A 3 -14.07 18.73 4.44
C PHE A 3 -13.15 18.95 3.20
N TYR A 4 -13.67 19.14 1.98
CA TYR A 4 -12.81 19.35 0.79
C TYR A 4 -11.80 20.51 0.92
N ASP A 5 -12.18 21.61 1.59
CA ASP A 5 -11.30 22.77 1.84
C ASP A 5 -10.68 22.78 3.26
N GLN A 6 -11.08 21.85 4.13
CA GLN A 6 -10.78 21.87 5.57
C GLN A 6 -10.02 20.62 6.04
N ASP A 7 -9.19 20.05 5.16
CA ASP A 7 -8.35 18.86 5.41
C ASP A 7 -7.56 18.92 6.72
N HIS A 8 -7.01 20.09 7.05
CA HIS A 8 -6.15 20.31 8.23
C HIS A 8 -6.92 20.21 9.56
N MET A 9 -8.24 20.38 9.53
CA MET A 9 -9.11 20.25 10.71
C MET A 9 -9.58 18.81 10.91
N LEU A 10 -9.38 17.94 9.91
CA LEU A 10 -9.86 16.56 10.00
C LEU A 10 -9.04 15.76 11.02
N SER A 11 -7.72 15.95 11.07
CA SER A 11 -6.88 15.26 12.06
C SER A 11 -7.25 15.68 13.48
N SER A 12 -7.43 16.99 13.72
CA SER A 12 -7.86 17.48 15.03
C SER A 12 -9.27 16.99 15.36
N PHE A 13 -10.21 17.00 14.42
CA PHE A 13 -11.55 16.45 14.64
C PHE A 13 -11.54 14.96 15.02
N LEU A 14 -10.70 14.15 14.38
CA LEU A 14 -10.54 12.73 14.70
C LEU A 14 -9.90 12.49 16.07
N GLU A 15 -9.00 13.38 16.51
CA GLU A 15 -8.42 13.33 17.86
C GLU A 15 -9.46 13.61 18.96
N HIS A 16 -10.52 14.35 18.66
CA HIS A 16 -11.60 14.61 19.62
C HIS A 16 -12.55 13.42 19.79
N PHE A 17 -12.39 12.33 19.01
CA PHE A 17 -13.26 11.17 19.19
C PHE A 17 -12.94 10.42 20.49
N PRO A 18 -13.96 10.12 21.30
CA PRO A 18 -13.76 9.33 22.51
C PRO A 18 -13.26 7.92 22.17
N ASN A 19 -12.14 7.55 22.76
CA ASN A 19 -11.60 6.19 22.67
C ASN A 19 -12.35 5.29 23.65
N PHE A 20 -12.96 4.23 23.13
CA PHE A 20 -13.65 3.24 23.95
C PHE A 20 -12.84 1.94 23.94
N PRO A 21 -12.62 1.29 25.09
CA PRO A 21 -11.86 0.03 25.15
C PRO A 21 -12.55 -1.12 24.40
N ASN A 22 -13.86 -1.04 24.19
CA ASN A 22 -14.66 -2.01 23.42
C ASN A 22 -15.03 -1.50 22.01
N SER A 23 -14.36 -0.44 21.52
CA SER A 23 -14.59 0.14 20.19
C SER A 23 -14.52 -0.93 19.09
N PHE A 24 -13.56 -1.86 19.20
CA PHE A 24 -13.37 -2.95 18.27
C PHE A 24 -14.59 -3.88 18.11
N LEU A 25 -15.38 -4.07 19.17
CA LEU A 25 -16.52 -4.99 19.19
C LEU A 25 -17.86 -4.28 18.97
N VAL A 26 -18.08 -3.18 19.69
CA VAL A 26 -19.36 -2.45 19.71
C VAL A 26 -19.42 -1.40 18.59
N GLY A 27 -18.26 -0.85 18.25
CA GLY A 27 -18.12 0.27 17.34
C GLY A 27 -18.06 1.61 18.08
N GLY A 28 -17.32 2.56 17.50
CA GLY A 28 -17.16 3.93 18.00
C GLY A 28 -17.69 5.00 17.04
N PRO A 29 -17.60 6.29 17.39
CA PRO A 29 -17.99 7.40 16.51
C PRO A 29 -17.15 7.44 15.22
N ALA A 30 -15.89 7.03 15.29
CA ALA A 30 -15.01 6.88 14.12
C ALA A 30 -15.57 5.88 13.09
N ASP A 31 -16.27 4.83 13.53
CA ASP A 31 -16.86 3.83 12.63
C ASP A 31 -17.99 4.42 11.78
N TYR A 32 -18.84 5.25 12.37
CA TYR A 32 -19.91 5.95 11.64
C TYR A 32 -19.32 6.89 10.59
N PHE A 33 -18.28 7.64 10.96
CA PHE A 33 -17.59 8.52 10.03
C PHE A 33 -16.99 7.75 8.85
N VAL A 34 -16.30 6.64 9.12
CA VAL A 34 -15.67 5.81 8.08
C VAL A 34 -16.71 5.12 7.19
N ILE A 35 -17.84 4.68 7.75
CA ILE A 35 -18.94 4.13 6.96
C ILE A 35 -19.49 5.18 6.00
N GLU A 36 -19.80 6.37 6.49
CA GLU A 36 -20.35 7.45 5.66
C GLU A 36 -19.31 7.86 4.60
N LEU A 37 -18.04 7.99 4.97
CA LEU A 37 -16.95 8.27 4.03
C LEU A 37 -16.88 7.23 2.90
N ALA A 38 -16.95 5.94 3.24
CA ALA A 38 -16.92 4.85 2.25
C ALA A 38 -18.14 4.89 1.33
N ASP A 39 -19.34 5.16 1.87
CA ASP A 39 -20.57 5.24 1.09
C ASP A 39 -20.58 6.48 0.17
N GLN A 40 -20.01 7.61 0.62
CA GLN A 40 -19.85 8.82 -0.20
C GLN A 40 -18.83 8.62 -1.32
N LEU A 41 -17.71 7.94 -1.05
CA LEU A 41 -16.69 7.64 -2.07
C LEU A 41 -17.26 6.80 -3.22
N GLN A 42 -18.11 5.82 -2.93
CA GLN A 42 -18.74 4.98 -3.97
C GLN A 42 -19.74 5.76 -4.85
N LYS A 43 -20.38 6.79 -4.30
CA LYS A 43 -21.32 7.65 -5.04
C LYS A 43 -20.59 8.71 -5.88
N LEU A 44 -19.33 9.00 -5.55
CA LEU A 44 -18.57 10.06 -6.18
C LEU A 44 -18.09 9.66 -7.58
N LYS A 45 -18.58 10.36 -8.61
CA LYS A 45 -18.17 10.16 -10.01
C LYS A 45 -17.08 11.13 -10.47
N ILE A 46 -16.72 12.10 -9.64
CA ILE A 46 -15.77 13.18 -9.98
C ILE A 46 -14.35 12.73 -9.61
N GLU A 47 -13.54 12.46 -10.63
CA GLU A 47 -12.17 11.95 -10.49
C GLU A 47 -11.21 12.82 -9.66
N PRO A 48 -11.05 14.14 -9.91
CA PRO A 48 -10.07 14.94 -9.17
C PRO A 48 -10.38 14.98 -7.67
N VAL A 49 -11.66 14.93 -7.32
CA VAL A 49 -12.07 14.94 -5.92
C VAL A 49 -11.90 13.58 -5.27
N LEU A 50 -12.14 12.49 -6.01
CA LEU A 50 -11.84 11.14 -5.54
C LEU A 50 -10.34 10.98 -5.22
N LEU A 51 -9.47 11.47 -6.11
CA LEU A 51 -8.02 11.47 -5.89
C LEU A 51 -7.61 12.25 -4.65
N HIS A 52 -8.23 13.42 -4.44
CA HIS A 52 -8.00 14.24 -3.27
C HIS A 52 -8.33 13.48 -1.98
N TYR A 53 -9.53 12.88 -1.90
CA TYR A 53 -9.90 12.07 -0.72
C TYR A 53 -8.99 10.86 -0.51
N LEU A 54 -8.67 10.11 -1.56
CA LEU A 54 -7.76 8.96 -1.47
C LEU A 54 -6.36 9.35 -0.96
N SER A 55 -5.88 10.55 -1.31
CA SER A 55 -4.60 11.07 -0.83
C SER A 55 -4.62 11.45 0.66
N ARG A 56 -5.77 11.87 1.18
CA ARG A 56 -5.97 12.29 2.58
C ARG A 56 -6.40 11.17 3.52
N MET A 57 -6.82 10.04 2.99
CA MET A 57 -7.19 8.85 3.77
C MET A 57 -6.06 8.29 4.64
N SER A 58 -4.81 8.71 4.44
CA SER A 58 -3.71 8.40 5.38
C SER A 58 -3.97 8.90 6.80
N ILE A 59 -4.80 9.93 6.99
CA ILE A 59 -5.17 10.45 8.31
C ILE A 59 -5.95 9.40 9.13
N LEU A 60 -6.61 8.45 8.46
CA LEU A 60 -7.34 7.37 9.13
C LEU A 60 -6.42 6.25 9.66
N GLN A 61 -5.11 6.33 9.39
CA GLN A 61 -4.16 5.33 9.83
C GLN A 61 -4.06 5.30 11.36
N GLY A 62 -4.20 4.11 11.94
CA GLY A 62 -4.11 3.92 13.39
C GLY A 62 -5.43 4.13 14.15
N LEU A 63 -6.53 4.44 13.46
CA LEU A 63 -7.86 4.43 14.08
C LEU A 63 -8.28 2.99 14.45
N GLU A 64 -8.69 2.81 15.70
CA GLU A 64 -9.29 1.56 16.16
C GLU A 64 -10.72 1.42 15.62
N LEU A 65 -10.82 0.80 14.46
CA LEU A 65 -12.08 0.54 13.77
C LEU A 65 -12.59 -0.88 14.07
N ARG A 66 -13.90 -1.03 14.09
CA ARG A 66 -14.55 -2.34 14.14
C ARG A 66 -14.17 -3.18 12.92
N LEU A 67 -14.13 -4.51 13.07
CA LEU A 67 -13.84 -5.44 11.96
C LEU A 67 -14.79 -5.26 10.76
N SER A 68 -16.07 -5.00 11.01
CA SER A 68 -17.08 -4.82 9.95
C SER A 68 -16.85 -3.53 9.16
N THR A 69 -16.47 -2.44 9.82
CA THR A 69 -16.21 -1.15 9.17
C THR A 69 -14.89 -1.18 8.40
N SER A 70 -13.85 -1.79 8.98
CA SER A 70 -12.57 -1.99 8.31
C SER A 70 -12.72 -2.87 7.06
N THR A 71 -13.56 -3.92 7.12
CA THR A 71 -13.87 -4.77 5.97
C THR A 71 -14.64 -4.02 4.89
N ARG A 72 -15.63 -3.19 5.24
CA ARG A 72 -16.38 -2.36 4.28
C ARG A 72 -15.47 -1.34 3.59
N LEU A 73 -14.61 -0.66 4.35
CA LEU A 73 -13.66 0.29 3.80
C LEU A 73 -12.65 -0.40 2.86
N LYS A 74 -12.14 -1.56 3.27
CA LYS A 74 -11.26 -2.40 2.46
C LYS A 74 -11.94 -2.81 1.14
N ALA A 75 -13.19 -3.27 1.18
CA ALA A 75 -13.96 -3.63 -0.02
C ALA A 75 -14.18 -2.43 -0.95
N CYS A 76 -14.48 -1.25 -0.38
CA CYS A 76 -14.60 -0.01 -1.13
C CYS A 76 -13.28 0.38 -1.82
N LEU A 77 -12.15 0.34 -1.13
CA LEU A 77 -10.85 0.62 -1.73
C LEU A 77 -10.49 -0.42 -2.80
N TYR A 78 -10.82 -1.69 -2.59
CA TYR A 78 -10.58 -2.73 -3.59
C TYR A 78 -11.34 -2.52 -4.89
N SER A 79 -12.60 -2.03 -4.84
CA SER A 79 -13.34 -1.73 -6.07
C SER A 79 -12.59 -0.72 -6.93
N PHE A 80 -11.95 0.27 -6.31
CA PHE A 80 -11.11 1.25 -7.00
C PHE A 80 -9.77 0.70 -7.50
N THR A 81 -9.27 -0.43 -7.00
CA THR A 81 -7.99 -1.02 -7.44
C THR A 81 -8.11 -1.96 -8.64
N SER A 82 -9.32 -2.49 -8.88
CA SER A 82 -9.54 -3.50 -9.91
C SER A 82 -9.49 -2.89 -11.32
N PRO A 83 -8.86 -3.56 -12.31
CA PRO A 83 -8.97 -3.19 -13.73
C PRO A 83 -10.18 -3.91 -14.37
N GLY A 84 -11.13 -3.18 -14.96
CA GLY A 84 -12.35 -3.75 -15.56
C GLY A 84 -13.22 -2.73 -16.30
N GLY A 85 -14.48 -3.09 -16.62
CA GLY A 85 -15.45 -2.52 -17.58
C GLY A 85 -15.70 -0.99 -17.72
N PRO A 86 -16.80 -0.58 -18.42
CA PRO A 86 -16.92 0.73 -19.10
C PRO A 86 -16.99 1.97 -18.19
N THR A 87 -17.13 1.80 -16.89
CA THR A 87 -17.22 2.87 -15.87
C THR A 87 -16.09 2.81 -14.83
N TYR A 88 -14.96 2.19 -15.16
CA TYR A 88 -13.88 1.99 -14.21
C TYR A 88 -13.03 3.24 -13.94
N PRO A 89 -12.47 3.35 -12.72
CA PRO A 89 -11.59 4.44 -12.34
C PRO A 89 -10.30 4.45 -13.18
N THR A 90 -9.81 5.65 -13.45
CA THR A 90 -8.58 5.87 -14.21
C THR A 90 -7.37 5.26 -13.53
N ARG A 91 -6.27 5.10 -14.29
CA ARG A 91 -5.01 4.58 -13.76
C ARG A 91 -4.51 5.36 -12.54
N ALA A 92 -4.72 6.68 -12.50
CA ALA A 92 -4.34 7.54 -11.39
C ALA A 92 -5.09 7.15 -10.11
N VAL A 93 -6.43 7.01 -10.20
CA VAL A 93 -7.27 6.60 -9.07
C VAL A 93 -6.90 5.20 -8.58
N ARG A 94 -6.64 4.26 -9.49
CA ARG A 94 -6.20 2.92 -9.10
C ARG A 94 -4.90 2.96 -8.31
N HIS A 95 -3.92 3.73 -8.76
CA HIS A 95 -2.63 3.84 -8.07
C HIS A 95 -2.78 4.54 -6.72
N ALA A 96 -3.60 5.59 -6.65
CA ALA A 96 -3.92 6.24 -5.38
C ALA A 96 -4.57 5.23 -4.42
N ALA A 97 -5.61 4.51 -4.86
CA ALA A 97 -6.30 3.51 -4.04
C ALA A 97 -5.37 2.39 -3.56
N TRP A 98 -4.46 1.90 -4.41
CA TRP A 98 -3.43 0.93 -4.00
C TRP A 98 -2.53 1.47 -2.90
N ASN A 99 -2.05 2.71 -3.04
CA ASN A 99 -1.23 3.36 -2.02
C ASN A 99 -2.00 3.52 -0.71
N THR A 100 -3.24 4.00 -0.77
CA THR A 100 -4.10 4.18 0.41
C THR A 100 -4.37 2.86 1.12
N LEU A 101 -4.67 1.81 0.37
CA LEU A 101 -4.98 0.47 0.89
C LEU A 101 -3.75 -0.20 1.54
N ASP A 102 -2.55 0.05 1.00
CA ASP A 102 -1.30 -0.44 1.58
C ASP A 102 -0.90 0.31 2.85
N LEU A 103 -1.20 1.62 2.94
CA LEU A 103 -0.98 2.44 4.14
C LEU A 103 -1.94 2.06 5.27
N LEU A 104 -3.21 1.87 4.96
CA LEU A 104 -4.25 1.63 5.96
C LEU A 104 -4.27 0.17 6.45
N PHE A 105 -3.93 -0.78 5.58
CA PHE A 105 -3.91 -2.21 5.89
C PHE A 105 -2.55 -2.82 5.53
N PRO A 106 -1.51 -2.60 6.37
CA PRO A 106 -0.17 -3.14 6.13
C PRO A 106 -0.15 -4.69 6.18
N ILE A 107 -1.06 -5.26 6.99
CA ILE A 107 -1.23 -6.70 7.14
C ILE A 107 -1.90 -7.26 5.87
N GLY A 108 -1.10 -7.82 4.97
CA GLY A 108 -1.56 -8.43 3.72
C GLY A 108 -1.13 -7.72 2.44
N ARG A 109 -0.21 -6.75 2.50
CA ARG A 109 0.37 -6.09 1.31
C ARG A 109 0.96 -7.08 0.31
N TYR A 110 1.85 -7.95 0.77
CA TYR A 110 2.52 -8.96 -0.06
C TYR A 110 1.56 -9.95 -0.74
N PRO A 111 0.68 -10.67 -0.02
CA PRO A 111 -0.23 -11.61 -0.67
C PRO A 111 -1.19 -10.91 -1.66
N ARG A 112 -1.59 -9.66 -1.38
CA ARG A 112 -2.46 -8.89 -2.27
C ARG A 112 -1.79 -8.57 -3.62
N HIS A 113 -0.53 -8.12 -3.60
CA HIS A 113 0.25 -7.88 -4.82
C HIS A 113 0.54 -9.17 -5.57
N VAL A 114 0.85 -10.25 -4.85
CA VAL A 114 1.07 -11.58 -5.42
C VAL A 114 -0.18 -12.10 -6.11
N ILE A 115 -1.34 -12.04 -5.47
CA ILE A 115 -2.63 -12.47 -6.06
C ILE A 115 -2.97 -11.60 -7.29
N SER A 116 -2.80 -10.28 -7.20
CA SER A 116 -3.02 -9.39 -8.35
C SER A 116 -2.10 -9.72 -9.52
N LEU A 117 -0.84 -10.06 -9.24
CA LEU A 117 0.13 -10.49 -10.25
C LEU A 117 -0.26 -11.85 -10.86
N PHE A 118 -0.68 -12.82 -10.04
CA PHE A 118 -1.20 -14.10 -10.52
C PHE A 118 -2.38 -13.93 -11.46
N PHE A 119 -3.36 -13.08 -11.14
CA PHE A 119 -4.50 -12.83 -12.03
C PHE A 119 -4.10 -12.14 -13.34
N ARG A 120 -3.08 -11.26 -13.31
CA ARG A 120 -2.51 -10.68 -14.54
C ARG A 120 -1.76 -11.72 -15.37
N LEU A 121 -1.10 -12.66 -14.71
CA LEU A 121 -0.38 -13.77 -15.34
C LEU A 121 -1.34 -14.76 -15.99
N LEU A 122 -2.50 -14.97 -15.36
CA LEU A 122 -3.52 -15.93 -15.80
C LEU A 122 -4.31 -15.45 -17.02
N TYR A 123 -4.24 -14.16 -17.42
CA TYR A 123 -4.93 -13.65 -18.60
C TYR A 123 -4.14 -14.01 -19.89
N PRO A 124 -4.65 -14.91 -20.75
CA PRO A 124 -3.84 -15.57 -21.80
C PRO A 124 -3.25 -14.64 -22.88
N TRP A 125 -3.78 -13.42 -23.05
CA TRP A 125 -3.45 -12.55 -24.19
C TRP A 125 -2.37 -11.49 -23.92
N TYR A 126 -1.97 -11.26 -22.66
CA TYR A 126 -0.90 -10.30 -22.28
C TYR A 126 0.20 -10.90 -21.39
N TRP A 127 0.09 -12.20 -21.08
CA TRP A 127 0.97 -12.93 -20.17
C TRP A 127 2.46 -12.91 -20.60
N PRO A 128 2.86 -13.15 -21.87
CA PRO A 128 4.27 -13.29 -22.20
C PRO A 128 5.08 -12.03 -21.87
N SER A 129 4.56 -10.84 -22.22
CA SER A 129 5.24 -9.55 -21.99
C SER A 129 5.36 -9.21 -20.49
N SER A 130 4.31 -9.42 -19.70
CA SER A 130 4.33 -9.05 -18.28
C SER A 130 5.10 -10.06 -17.42
N CYS A 131 5.00 -11.36 -17.74
CA CYS A 131 5.83 -12.40 -17.12
C CYS A 131 7.30 -12.19 -17.46
N TRP A 132 7.61 -11.88 -18.73
CA TRP A 132 8.97 -11.61 -19.17
C TRP A 132 9.59 -10.43 -18.45
N ASN A 133 8.86 -9.32 -18.30
CA ASN A 133 9.34 -8.17 -17.53
C ASN A 133 9.57 -8.52 -16.05
N PHE A 134 8.70 -9.32 -15.44
CA PHE A 134 8.87 -9.76 -14.05
C PHE A 134 10.05 -10.73 -13.87
N VAL A 135 10.23 -11.68 -14.79
CA VAL A 135 11.37 -12.60 -14.79
C VAL A 135 12.66 -11.83 -15.03
N MET A 136 12.67 -10.87 -15.96
CA MET A 136 13.83 -10.03 -16.24
C MET A 136 14.20 -9.12 -15.08
N THR A 137 13.24 -8.50 -14.40
CA THR A 137 13.53 -7.69 -13.22
C THR A 137 14.04 -8.54 -12.05
N CYS A 138 13.47 -9.74 -11.85
CA CYS A 138 13.96 -10.69 -10.85
C CYS A 138 15.37 -11.20 -11.18
N ALA A 139 15.64 -11.55 -12.44
CA ALA A 139 16.96 -11.97 -12.88
C ALA A 139 17.99 -10.84 -12.74
N MET A 140 17.63 -9.61 -13.10
CA MET A 140 18.49 -8.44 -12.94
C MET A 140 18.81 -8.14 -11.47
N THR A 141 17.82 -8.20 -10.57
CA THR A 141 18.08 -7.93 -9.14
C THR A 141 18.97 -9.01 -8.51
N VAL A 142 18.77 -10.27 -8.87
CA VAL A 142 19.66 -11.37 -8.46
C VAL A 142 21.07 -11.15 -9.02
N TYR A 143 21.19 -10.75 -10.29
CA TYR A 143 22.49 -10.44 -10.90
C TYR A 143 23.21 -9.29 -10.18
N TYR A 144 22.53 -8.17 -9.93
CA TYR A 144 23.10 -7.06 -9.18
C TYR A 144 23.46 -7.44 -7.74
N TYR A 145 22.67 -8.30 -7.10
CA TYR A 145 22.98 -8.81 -5.76
C TYR A 145 24.25 -9.66 -5.76
N ILE A 146 24.41 -10.57 -6.72
CA ILE A 146 25.61 -11.39 -6.88
C ILE A 146 26.83 -10.52 -7.17
N LEU A 147 26.71 -9.54 -8.08
CA LEU A 147 27.78 -8.59 -8.34
C LEU A 147 28.17 -7.80 -7.09
N ASN A 148 27.19 -7.31 -6.33
CA ASN A 148 27.46 -6.55 -5.12
C ASN A 148 28.10 -7.42 -4.03
N LEU A 149 27.72 -8.69 -3.95
CA LEU A 149 28.35 -9.68 -3.07
C LEU A 149 29.80 -9.96 -3.48
N LEU A 150 30.08 -10.06 -4.78
CA LEU A 150 31.44 -10.23 -5.31
C LEU A 150 32.30 -9.00 -5.06
N VAL A 151 31.76 -7.79 -5.26
CA VAL A 151 32.45 -6.52 -4.96
C VAL A 151 32.74 -6.41 -3.47
N SER A 152 31.76 -6.73 -2.62
CA SER A 152 31.93 -6.75 -1.16
C SER A 152 32.99 -7.78 -0.71
N CYS A 153 32.97 -8.98 -1.31
CA CYS A 153 33.97 -10.02 -1.05
C CYS A 153 35.38 -9.58 -1.50
N TRP A 154 35.48 -8.96 -2.68
CA TRP A 154 36.73 -8.41 -3.21
C TRP A 154 37.27 -7.26 -2.35
N GLU A 155 36.41 -6.35 -1.90
CA GLU A 155 36.79 -5.25 -1.04
C GLU A 155 37.25 -5.77 0.34
N ASN A 156 36.59 -6.79 0.89
CA ASN A 156 36.98 -7.43 2.13
C ASN A 156 38.33 -8.18 2.02
N MET A 157 38.63 -8.78 0.86
CA MET A 157 39.94 -9.36 0.54
C MET A 157 41.01 -8.28 0.39
N ARG A 158 40.70 -7.16 -0.28
CA ARG A 158 41.62 -6.03 -0.48
C ARG A 158 41.93 -5.27 0.81
N ARG A 159 41.00 -5.25 1.77
CA ARG A 159 41.19 -4.70 3.13
C ARG A 159 42.04 -5.60 4.05
N ARG A 160 42.64 -6.69 3.55
CA ARG A 160 43.69 -7.44 4.27
C ARG A 160 45.13 -7.06 3.83
N PRO A 161 45.67 -5.86 4.14
CA PRO A 161 47.11 -5.69 4.15
C PRO A 161 47.67 -6.05 5.55
N SER A 162 48.56 -7.04 5.55
CA SER A 162 49.68 -7.23 6.47
C SER A 162 49.51 -6.83 7.95
N HIS A 163 49.13 -7.78 8.81
CA HIS A 163 49.68 -7.82 10.17
C HIS A 163 50.68 -8.98 10.26
N ARG A 164 51.80 -8.86 9.53
CA ARG A 164 53.00 -9.66 9.80
C ARG A 164 53.63 -9.05 11.06
N ARG A 165 53.08 -9.40 12.23
CA ARG A 165 53.78 -9.23 13.51
C ARG A 165 54.97 -10.20 13.45
N THR A 166 56.14 -9.63 13.24
CA THR A 166 57.41 -10.29 13.51
C THR A 166 57.37 -10.84 14.93
N HIS A 167 57.67 -12.14 15.01
CA HIS A 167 57.92 -12.89 16.22
C HIS A 167 58.88 -12.10 17.13
N GLY A 168 58.50 -11.97 18.40
CA GLY A 168 59.46 -11.61 19.43
C GLY A 168 60.37 -12.81 19.69
N GLU A 169 61.67 -12.54 19.67
CA GLU A 169 62.71 -13.14 20.51
C GLU A 169 63.65 -11.99 20.92
#